data_AF-A0A699K852-F1
#
_entry.id   AF-A0A699K852-F1
#
_cell.length_a   1.000
_cell.length_b   1.000
_cell.length_c   1.000
_cell.angle_alpha   90.00
_cell.angle_beta   90.00
_cell.angle_gamma   90.00
#
_symmetry.space_group_name_H-M   'P 1'
#
loop_
_entity.id
_entity.type
_entity.pdbx_description
1 polymer ?
#
loop_
_entity_poly.entity_id
_entity_poly.type
_entity_poly.pdbx_seq_one_letter_code
_entity_poly.pdbx_strand_id
1 'polypeptide(L)'
;MEVAPSEAANTVDTPVVDDPPSARFTWTIENFSRLTGKNLYSDVFVVGGYKWRVLIFPKGNNVDHLSMYLDVADSTALPYGWSRYVQFSLAVKMVKSSSSSKNEIFDDSFCSTSCKKNIESLNTKITELSEKLSDSKTMLYHYKLGISQVKARLVEFKNQEIKFCEKIRGLEFNVKCKNNRIERLANELDELKKEKEGLESKLTGFEYAVKDLDTLLESQRSNKNKEGLGYSDVPPPPA
;
A
#
# COMPACT_ATOMS: atom_id res chain seq x y z
N MET A 1 0.89 -59.56 66.49
CA MET A 1 0.41 -58.48 67.37
C MET A 1 0.30 -57.24 66.51
N GLU A 2 -0.90 -56.69 66.47
CA GLU A 2 -1.37 -55.55 65.66
C GLU A 2 -0.80 -54.18 66.11
N VAL A 3 -0.71 -53.25 65.14
CA VAL A 3 -1.08 -51.79 65.17
C VAL A 3 -0.24 -50.88 66.12
N ALA A 4 0.29 -49.69 65.77
CA ALA A 4 -0.03 -48.66 64.76
C ALA A 4 1.21 -47.77 64.42
N PRO A 5 1.11 -46.84 63.44
CA PRO A 5 2.17 -46.00 62.89
C PRO A 5 2.13 -44.51 63.30
N SER A 6 3.25 -43.78 63.21
CA SER A 6 3.38 -42.29 63.07
C SER A 6 4.90 -41.96 63.12
N GLU A 7 5.54 -41.01 62.45
CA GLU A 7 5.15 -39.84 61.65
C GLU A 7 6.41 -39.41 60.87
N ALA A 8 6.24 -38.98 59.62
CA ALA A 8 7.30 -38.38 58.82
C ALA A 8 7.52 -36.93 59.23
N ALA A 9 8.69 -36.60 59.78
CA ALA A 9 9.14 -35.23 59.90
C ALA A 9 9.82 -34.81 58.58
N ASN A 10 9.01 -34.33 57.64
CA ASN A 10 9.51 -33.53 56.52
C ASN A 10 9.95 -32.17 57.09
N THR A 11 11.26 -31.99 57.29
CA THR A 11 11.83 -30.64 57.43
C THR A 11 11.66 -29.93 56.09
N VAL A 12 10.61 -29.12 56.03
CA VAL A 12 10.39 -28.13 54.98
C VAL A 12 11.53 -27.13 55.07
N ASP A 13 12.51 -27.25 54.17
CA ASP A 13 13.44 -26.16 53.87
C ASP A 13 12.60 -24.99 53.36
N THR A 14 12.39 -24.03 54.26
CA THR A 14 11.81 -22.75 53.92
C THR A 14 12.90 -22.02 53.15
N PRO A 15 12.69 -21.57 51.89
CA PRO A 15 13.63 -20.68 51.27
C PRO A 15 13.62 -19.41 52.12
N VAL A 16 14.71 -19.18 52.86
CA VAL A 16 15.00 -17.85 53.39
C VAL A 16 15.10 -16.97 52.15
N VAL A 17 14.04 -16.21 51.89
CA VAL A 17 14.05 -15.16 50.87
C VAL A 17 14.97 -14.10 51.45
N ASP A 18 16.27 -14.27 51.21
CA ASP A 18 17.26 -13.26 51.54
C ASP A 18 16.88 -12.00 50.76
N ASP A 19 16.67 -10.90 51.48
CA ASP A 19 16.53 -9.59 50.87
C ASP A 19 17.72 -9.36 49.91
N PRO A 20 17.48 -8.74 48.73
CA PRO A 20 18.55 -8.48 47.79
C PRO A 20 19.67 -7.72 48.52
N PRO A 21 20.94 -8.18 48.42
CA PRO A 21 22.06 -7.56 49.11
C PRO A 21 22.13 -6.06 48.78
N SER A 22 21.94 -5.22 49.79
CA SER A 22 21.95 -3.76 49.67
C SER A 22 23.02 -3.16 50.57
N ALA A 23 23.73 -2.16 50.08
CA ALA A 23 24.75 -1.46 50.84
C ALA A 23 24.78 0.02 50.48
N ARG A 24 25.20 0.85 51.44
CA ARG A 24 25.48 2.26 51.23
C ARG A 24 26.97 2.50 51.36
N PHE A 25 27.60 2.97 50.29
CA PHE A 25 28.99 3.38 50.26
C PHE A 25 29.07 4.93 50.24
N THR A 26 30.06 5.50 50.92
CA THR A 26 30.30 6.96 50.94
C THR A 26 31.77 7.22 50.72
N TRP A 27 32.07 8.04 49.71
CA TRP A 27 33.42 8.42 49.36
C TRP A 27 33.61 9.93 49.57
N THR A 28 34.56 10.28 50.43
CA THR A 28 34.94 11.68 50.69
C THR A 28 36.09 12.07 49.77
N ILE A 29 35.92 13.15 49.03
CA ILE A 29 36.95 13.71 48.16
C ILE A 29 37.38 15.04 48.73
N GLU A 30 38.62 15.09 49.21
CA GLU A 30 39.20 16.31 49.74
C GLU A 30 39.72 17.22 48.63
N ASN A 31 39.72 18.54 48.87
CA ASN A 31 40.24 19.54 47.94
C ASN A 31 39.67 19.41 46.51
N PHE A 32 38.37 19.09 46.38
CA PHE A 32 37.71 18.80 45.10
C PHE A 32 37.97 19.87 44.02
N SER A 33 37.96 21.16 44.39
CA SER A 33 38.21 22.29 43.47
C SER A 33 39.63 22.32 42.88
N ARG A 34 40.59 21.65 43.53
CA ARG A 34 42.00 21.60 43.10
C ARG A 34 42.31 20.36 42.24
N LEU A 35 41.32 19.51 41.97
CA LEU A 35 41.51 18.32 41.16
C LEU A 35 41.76 18.69 39.70
N THR A 36 42.92 18.28 39.17
CA THR A 36 43.33 18.52 37.79
C THR A 36 43.22 17.27 36.90
N GLY A 37 43.03 16.10 37.50
CA GLY A 37 42.93 14.81 36.79
C GLY A 37 41.65 14.67 35.96
N LYS A 38 41.73 13.84 34.91
CA LYS A 38 40.59 13.53 34.02
C LYS A 38 39.48 12.78 34.75
N ASN A 39 39.83 11.78 35.56
CA ASN A 39 38.91 10.95 36.33
C ASN A 39 39.55 10.47 37.63
N LEU A 40 38.71 10.00 38.56
CA LEU A 40 39.11 9.42 39.82
C LEU A 40 38.24 8.20 40.13
N TYR A 41 38.83 7.23 40.82
CA TYR A 41 38.14 6.06 41.35
C TYR A 41 38.10 6.13 42.87
N SER A 42 36.98 5.70 43.45
CA SER A 42 36.91 5.42 44.88
C SER A 42 37.64 4.13 45.23
N ASP A 43 37.70 3.85 46.53
CA ASP A 43 37.98 2.50 47.03
C ASP A 43 36.93 1.49 46.52
N VAL A 44 37.35 0.24 46.46
CA VAL A 44 36.50 -0.88 46.04
C VAL A 44 35.65 -1.37 47.21
N PHE A 45 34.37 -1.57 46.98
CA PHE A 45 33.43 -2.12 47.96
C PHE A 45 32.68 -3.32 47.37
N VAL A 46 32.27 -4.26 48.23
CA VAL A 46 31.66 -5.54 47.79
C VAL A 46 30.18 -5.57 48.16
N VAL A 47 29.32 -5.83 47.18
CA VAL A 47 27.87 -6.00 47.37
C VAL A 47 27.39 -7.15 46.50
N GLY A 48 26.66 -8.09 47.10
CA GLY A 48 26.17 -9.29 46.40
C GLY A 48 27.29 -10.17 45.83
N GLY A 49 28.49 -10.13 46.42
CA GLY A 49 29.67 -10.87 45.95
C GLY A 49 30.43 -10.21 44.80
N TYR A 50 30.03 -9.03 44.32
CA TYR A 50 30.70 -8.31 43.23
C TYR A 50 31.47 -7.09 43.73
N LYS A 51 32.60 -6.79 43.09
CA LYS A 51 33.47 -5.66 43.43
C LYS A 51 33.08 -4.42 42.65
N TRP A 52 32.55 -3.44 43.36
CA TRP A 52 32.09 -2.17 42.83
C TRP A 52 33.04 -1.04 43.21
N ARG A 53 33.04 0.04 42.43
CA ARG A 53 33.68 1.31 42.77
C ARG A 53 32.91 2.47 42.15
N VAL A 54 33.09 3.67 42.68
CA VAL A 54 32.56 4.90 42.08
C VAL A 54 33.63 5.50 41.17
N LEU A 55 33.25 5.86 39.94
CA LEU A 55 34.06 6.58 38.98
C LEU A 55 33.51 7.99 38.80
N ILE A 56 34.35 9.01 38.98
CA ILE A 56 33.97 10.40 38.74
C ILE A 56 34.86 11.08 37.70
N PHE A 57 34.28 12.01 36.96
CA PHE A 57 34.96 12.98 36.12
C PHE A 57 34.64 14.37 36.65
N PRO A 58 35.54 15.00 37.44
CA PRO A 58 35.27 16.29 38.08
C PRO A 58 34.87 17.41 37.10
N LYS A 59 35.43 17.37 35.89
CA LYS A 59 35.14 18.32 34.79
C LYS A 59 34.21 17.74 33.71
N GLY A 60 33.62 16.57 33.98
CA GLY A 60 32.71 15.87 33.08
C GLY A 60 33.37 14.97 32.04
N ASN A 61 32.55 14.10 31.46
CA ASN A 61 32.92 13.14 30.43
C ASN A 61 32.22 13.53 29.10
N ASN A 62 32.89 14.35 28.28
CA ASN A 62 32.32 15.01 27.08
C ASN A 62 31.17 15.99 27.36
N VAL A 63 31.09 16.51 28.59
CA VAL A 63 30.10 17.50 29.06
C VAL A 63 30.76 18.44 30.07
N ASP A 64 30.20 19.62 30.30
CA ASP A 64 30.75 20.65 31.21
C ASP A 64 30.26 20.53 32.66
N HIS A 65 29.76 19.35 33.05
CA HIS A 65 29.21 19.07 34.38
C HIS A 65 29.83 17.82 34.99
N LEU A 66 29.89 17.75 36.33
CA LEU A 66 30.35 16.56 37.06
C LEU A 66 29.64 15.30 36.54
N SER A 67 30.41 14.31 36.11
CA SER A 67 29.89 12.99 35.74
C SER A 67 30.28 11.96 36.79
N MET A 68 29.34 11.13 37.22
CA MET A 68 29.53 10.10 38.25
C MET A 68 28.86 8.80 37.82
N TYR A 69 29.57 7.68 38.01
CA TYR A 69 29.17 6.35 37.56
C TYR A 69 29.43 5.31 38.65
N LEU A 70 28.63 4.25 38.66
CA LEU A 70 28.95 2.99 39.34
C LEU A 70 29.71 2.10 38.34
N ASP A 71 30.90 1.66 38.71
CA ASP A 71 31.81 0.87 37.87
C ASP A 71 32.13 -0.48 38.53
N VAL A 72 32.42 -1.49 37.71
CA VAL A 72 32.82 -2.83 38.16
C VAL A 72 34.34 -2.88 38.21
N ALA A 73 34.88 -2.98 39.43
CA ALA A 73 36.30 -2.74 39.69
C ALA A 73 37.23 -3.75 39.01
N ASP A 74 36.77 -4.99 38.85
CA ASP A 74 37.47 -6.12 38.24
C ASP A 74 36.89 -6.51 36.87
N SER A 75 36.29 -5.55 36.16
CA SER A 75 35.68 -5.76 34.84
C SER A 75 36.60 -6.45 33.82
N THR A 76 37.92 -6.24 33.90
CA THR A 76 38.90 -6.88 33.01
C THR A 76 39.11 -8.37 33.27
N ALA A 77 38.76 -8.86 34.46
CA ALA A 77 38.84 -10.27 34.84
C ALA A 77 37.53 -11.03 34.58
N LEU A 78 36.47 -10.34 34.15
CA LEU A 78 35.16 -10.93 33.89
C LEU A 78 35.09 -11.50 32.46
N PRO A 79 34.33 -12.59 32.26
CA PRO A 79 34.14 -13.17 30.94
C PRO A 79 33.39 -12.20 30.01
N TYR A 80 33.66 -12.31 28.71
CA TYR A 80 32.96 -11.54 27.69
C TYR A 80 31.44 -11.76 27.79
N GLY A 81 30.67 -10.67 27.73
CA GLY A 81 29.20 -10.71 27.81
C GLY A 81 28.64 -10.75 29.24
N TRP A 82 29.47 -10.60 30.27
CA TRP A 82 29.00 -10.52 31.65
C TRP A 82 28.05 -9.33 31.85
N SER A 83 26.93 -9.57 32.55
CA SER A 83 25.97 -8.55 32.93
C SER A 83 25.29 -8.87 34.27
N ARG A 84 24.84 -7.81 34.95
CA ARG A 84 24.09 -7.88 36.21
C ARG A 84 23.06 -6.77 36.28
N TYR A 85 21.90 -7.09 36.85
CA TYR A 85 20.89 -6.11 37.20
C TYR A 85 21.22 -5.52 38.57
N VAL A 86 21.30 -4.19 38.63
CA VAL A 86 21.51 -3.45 39.86
C VAL A 86 20.53 -2.29 39.96
N GLN A 87 19.97 -2.09 41.15
CA GLN A 87 19.22 -0.89 41.49
C GLN A 87 20.09 -0.06 42.41
N PHE A 88 20.41 1.17 42.01
CA PHE A 88 21.27 2.05 42.78
C PHE A 88 20.82 3.51 42.67
N SER A 89 21.24 4.31 43.63
CA SER A 89 21.12 5.77 43.61
C SER A 89 22.49 6.40 43.86
N LEU A 90 22.75 7.51 43.18
CA LEU A 90 23.98 8.28 43.33
C LEU A 90 23.62 9.68 43.81
N ALA A 91 24.33 10.17 44.83
CA ALA A 91 24.08 11.48 45.43
C ALA A 91 25.38 12.18 45.80
N VAL A 92 25.41 13.50 45.65
CA VAL A 92 26.53 14.36 46.09
C VAL A 92 26.09 15.11 47.34
N LYS A 93 26.88 14.98 48.41
CA LYS A 93 26.66 15.71 49.67
C LYS A 93 27.78 16.73 49.87
N MET A 94 27.43 18.01 49.85
CA MET A 94 28.37 19.08 50.20
C MET A 94 28.49 19.16 51.73
N VAL A 95 29.68 18.88 52.26
CA VAL A 95 29.97 19.04 53.69
C VAL A 95 30.56 20.44 53.89
N LYS A 96 29.84 21.33 54.58
CA LYS A 96 30.39 22.63 55.01
C LYS A 96 31.42 22.37 56.10
N SER A 97 32.67 22.78 55.90
CA SER A 97 33.64 22.89 56.98
C SER A 97 33.24 24.08 57.87
N SER A 98 32.98 23.82 59.15
CA SER A 98 32.67 24.84 60.15
C SER A 98 33.91 25.63 60.57
N SER A 99 34.62 26.23 59.61
CA SER A 99 35.78 27.08 59.89
C SER A 99 36.00 28.12 58.77
N SER A 100 35.04 29.00 58.56
CA SER A 100 35.29 30.42 58.25
C SER A 100 33.98 31.19 58.32
N SER A 101 33.86 32.08 59.30
CA SER A 101 32.81 33.09 59.36
C SER A 101 32.98 34.06 58.18
N LYS A 102 32.34 33.74 57.06
CA LYS A 102 31.85 34.73 56.11
C LYS A 102 30.45 34.28 55.72
N ASN A 103 29.45 34.91 56.33
CA ASN A 103 28.12 34.94 55.77
C ASN A 103 28.18 35.77 54.49
N GLU A 104 28.68 35.18 53.41
CA GLU A 104 28.15 35.53 52.11
C GLU A 104 26.82 34.78 52.02
N ILE A 105 25.75 35.56 52.12
CA ILE A 105 24.43 35.16 51.63
C ILE A 105 24.68 34.74 50.18
N PHE A 106 24.74 33.44 49.93
CA PHE A 106 24.68 32.94 48.57
C PHE A 106 23.28 33.27 48.10
N ASP A 107 23.17 34.39 47.39
CA ASP A 107 21.92 34.93 46.93
C ASP A 107 21.33 33.96 45.90
N ASP A 108 20.37 33.15 46.33
CA ASP A 108 19.57 32.22 45.52
C ASP A 108 18.93 32.93 44.29
N SER A 109 18.94 34.27 44.30
CA SER A 109 18.62 35.19 43.20
C SER A 109 19.35 34.92 41.88
N PHE A 110 20.63 34.50 41.92
CA PHE A 110 21.42 34.30 40.67
C PHE A 110 21.05 33.01 39.93
N CYS A 111 20.60 31.97 40.64
CA CYS A 111 19.99 30.79 40.03
C CYS A 111 18.60 31.13 39.44
N SER A 112 17.85 32.03 40.09
CA SER A 112 16.49 32.39 39.68
C SER A 112 16.40 33.08 38.31
N THR A 113 17.30 34.01 37.97
CA THR A 113 17.14 34.83 36.75
C THR A 113 17.51 34.09 35.47
N SER A 114 18.60 33.33 35.48
CA SER A 114 19.03 32.55 34.31
C SER A 114 18.09 31.37 34.06
N CYS A 115 17.60 30.71 35.12
CA CYS A 115 16.58 29.67 34.99
C CYS A 115 15.25 30.21 34.45
N LYS A 116 14.80 31.39 34.89
CA LYS A 116 13.58 32.04 34.36
C LYS A 116 13.66 32.29 32.86
N LYS A 117 14.75 32.85 32.36
CA LYS A 117 14.96 33.09 30.91
C LYS A 117 14.96 31.80 30.10
N ASN A 118 15.55 30.74 30.64
CA ASN A 118 15.54 29.43 29.98
C ASN A 118 14.13 28.83 29.93
N ILE A 119 13.34 28.98 31.00
CA ILE A 119 11.94 28.53 31.06
C ILE A 119 11.08 29.32 30.06
N GLU A 120 11.22 30.64 30.00
CA GLU A 120 10.53 31.48 29.01
C GLU A 120 10.88 31.07 27.58
N SER A 121 12.17 30.85 27.28
CA SER A 121 12.63 30.37 25.98
C SER A 121 12.05 29.00 25.61
N LEU A 122 12.00 28.07 26.57
CA LEU A 122 11.40 26.75 26.39
C LEU A 122 9.89 26.86 26.13
N ASN A 123 9.18 27.69 26.88
CA ASN A 123 7.75 27.90 26.69
C ASN A 123 7.43 28.46 25.31
N THR A 124 8.21 29.43 24.81
CA THR A 124 8.06 29.94 23.44
C THR A 124 8.25 28.84 22.40
N LYS A 125 9.27 27.98 22.57
CA LYS A 125 9.49 26.83 21.66
C LYS A 125 8.34 25.82 21.71
N ILE A 126 7.78 25.56 22.90
CA ILE A 126 6.62 24.67 23.06
C ILE A 126 5.41 25.23 22.32
N THR A 127 5.14 26.52 22.44
CA THR A 127 4.04 27.18 21.74
C THR A 127 4.24 27.10 20.22
N GLU A 128 5.42 27.44 19.71
CA GLU A 128 5.73 27.39 18.27
C GLU A 128 5.59 25.97 17.70
N LEU A 129 6.08 24.95 18.42
CA LEU A 129 5.91 23.55 18.02
C LEU A 129 4.44 23.11 18.05
N SER A 130 3.66 23.62 19.01
CA SER A 130 2.23 23.30 19.12
C SER A 130 1.44 23.88 17.95
N GLU A 131 1.75 25.11 17.52
CA GLU A 131 1.16 25.73 16.34
C GLU A 131 1.51 24.96 15.06
N LYS A 132 2.79 24.65 14.85
CA LYS A 132 3.25 23.84 13.70
C LYS A 132 2.59 22.46 13.65
N LEU A 133 2.38 21.84 14.80
CA LEU A 133 1.68 20.56 14.91
C LEU A 133 0.20 20.70 14.52
N SER A 134 -0.45 21.78 14.95
CA SER A 134 -1.84 22.10 14.58
C SER A 134 -1.98 22.30 13.07
N ASP A 135 -1.09 23.06 12.46
CA ASP A 135 -1.07 23.30 11.00
C ASP A 135 -0.87 21.99 10.23
N SER A 136 0.10 21.17 10.66
CA SER A 136 0.37 19.86 10.06
C SER A 136 -0.83 18.92 10.15
N LYS A 137 -1.55 18.93 11.27
CA LYS A 137 -2.77 18.15 11.47
C LYS A 137 -3.90 18.60 10.53
N THR A 138 -4.03 19.91 10.34
CA THR A 138 -4.98 20.52 9.40
C THR A 138 -4.65 20.13 7.96
N MET A 139 -3.37 20.23 7.58
CA MET A 139 -2.91 19.81 6.25
C MET A 139 -3.18 18.33 5.99
N LEU A 140 -2.91 17.47 6.97
CA LEU A 140 -3.20 16.03 6.90
C LEU A 140 -4.69 15.75 6.68
N TYR A 141 -5.58 16.51 7.32
CA TYR A 141 -7.02 16.39 7.12
C TYR A 141 -7.41 16.72 5.67
N HIS A 142 -6.90 17.83 5.12
CA HIS A 142 -7.15 18.20 3.72
C HIS A 142 -6.61 17.17 2.72
N TYR A 143 -5.42 16.61 2.98
CA TYR A 143 -4.89 15.53 2.13
C TYR A 143 -5.76 14.28 2.17
N LYS A 144 -6.22 13.86 3.36
CA LYS A 144 -7.15 12.71 3.49
C LYS A 144 -8.46 12.96 2.76
N LEU A 145 -8.98 14.18 2.84
CA LEU A 145 -10.19 14.59 2.12
C LEU A 145 -9.97 14.53 0.60
N GLY A 146 -8.88 15.12 0.10
CA GLY A 146 -8.53 15.10 -1.32
C GLY A 146 -8.34 13.68 -1.87
N ILE A 147 -7.66 12.81 -1.12
CA ILE A 147 -7.51 11.39 -1.48
C ILE A 147 -8.89 10.71 -1.59
N SER A 148 -9.81 11.01 -0.67
CA SER A 148 -11.16 10.44 -0.69
C SER A 148 -11.95 10.89 -1.92
N GLN A 149 -11.84 12.16 -2.30
CA GLN A 149 -12.46 12.70 -3.52
C GLN A 149 -11.90 12.08 -4.80
N VAL A 150 -10.57 11.94 -4.89
CA VAL A 150 -9.92 11.30 -6.04
C VAL A 150 -10.31 9.84 -6.16
N LYS A 151 -10.38 9.10 -5.03
CA LYS A 151 -10.86 7.72 -5.01
C LYS A 151 -12.30 7.59 -5.51
N ALA A 152 -13.20 8.49 -5.08
CA ALA A 152 -14.58 8.48 -5.55
C ALA A 152 -14.67 8.70 -7.06
N ARG A 153 -13.95 9.70 -7.60
CA ARG A 153 -13.88 9.95 -9.04
C ARG A 153 -13.32 8.76 -9.82
N LEU A 154 -12.29 8.10 -9.28
CA LEU A 154 -11.71 6.92 -9.93
C LEU A 154 -12.73 5.78 -10.06
N VAL A 155 -13.57 5.57 -9.05
CA VAL A 155 -14.65 4.57 -9.11
C VAL A 155 -15.68 4.94 -10.18
N GLU A 156 -16.04 6.21 -10.28
CA GLU A 156 -16.96 6.70 -11.31
C GLU A 156 -16.41 6.48 -12.73
N PHE A 157 -15.14 6.82 -12.97
CA PHE A 157 -14.47 6.58 -14.24
C PHE A 157 -14.46 5.09 -14.62
N LYS A 158 -14.13 4.20 -13.67
CA LYS A 158 -14.17 2.74 -13.91
C LYS A 158 -15.57 2.25 -14.26
N ASN A 159 -16.60 2.81 -13.62
CA ASN A 159 -17.98 2.44 -13.93
C ASN A 159 -18.40 2.92 -15.33
N GLN A 160 -17.93 4.09 -15.76
CA GLN A 160 -18.16 4.58 -17.12
C GLN A 160 -17.46 3.71 -18.17
N GLU A 161 -16.22 3.30 -17.90
CA GLU A 161 -15.46 2.38 -18.76
C GLU A 161 -16.24 1.08 -18.99
N ILE A 162 -16.77 0.47 -17.93
CA ILE A 162 -17.61 -0.74 -18.02
C ILE A 162 -18.82 -0.51 -18.94
N LYS A 163 -19.54 0.60 -18.76
CA LYS A 163 -20.71 0.93 -19.61
C LYS A 163 -20.34 1.05 -21.09
N PHE A 164 -19.20 1.66 -21.39
CA PHE A 164 -18.72 1.76 -22.77
C PHE A 164 -18.35 0.39 -23.33
N CYS A 165 -17.66 -0.45 -22.56
CA CYS A 165 -17.33 -1.82 -22.98
C CYS A 165 -18.57 -2.66 -23.29
N GLU A 166 -19.63 -2.56 -22.48
CA GLU A 166 -20.90 -3.26 -22.73
C GLU A 166 -21.58 -2.78 -24.01
N LYS A 167 -21.58 -1.46 -24.24
CA LYS A 167 -22.16 -0.88 -25.46
C LYS A 167 -21.40 -1.33 -26.71
N ILE A 168 -20.07 -1.34 -26.66
CA ILE A 168 -19.21 -1.82 -27.74
C ILE A 168 -19.52 -3.29 -28.04
N ARG A 169 -19.57 -4.15 -27.01
CA ARG A 169 -19.91 -5.57 -27.16
C ARG A 169 -21.28 -5.77 -27.82
N GLY A 170 -22.28 -4.98 -27.44
CA GLY A 170 -23.61 -5.03 -28.06
C GLY A 170 -23.61 -4.60 -29.53
N LEU A 171 -22.81 -3.59 -29.89
CA LEU A 171 -22.66 -3.16 -31.28
C LEU A 171 -21.92 -4.20 -32.13
N GLU A 172 -20.85 -4.81 -31.60
CA GLU A 172 -20.11 -5.88 -32.27
C GLU A 172 -21.02 -7.07 -32.59
N PHE A 173 -21.86 -7.48 -31.63
CA PHE A 173 -22.84 -8.54 -31.86
C PHE A 173 -23.83 -8.18 -32.98
N ASN A 174 -24.37 -6.96 -32.97
CA ASN A 174 -25.28 -6.50 -34.01
C ASN A 174 -24.64 -6.46 -35.40
N VAL A 175 -23.39 -6.00 -35.49
CA VAL A 175 -22.63 -5.99 -36.75
C VAL A 175 -22.43 -7.41 -37.24
N LYS A 176 -22.04 -8.34 -36.36
CA LYS A 176 -21.88 -9.75 -36.70
C LYS A 176 -23.18 -10.38 -37.23
N CYS A 177 -24.31 -10.15 -36.56
CA CYS A 177 -25.61 -10.66 -37.01
C CYS A 177 -26.01 -10.11 -38.38
N LYS A 178 -25.81 -8.81 -38.61
CA LYS A 178 -26.09 -8.19 -39.91
C LYS A 178 -25.17 -8.75 -40.99
N ASN A 179 -23.90 -8.95 -40.69
CA ASN A 179 -22.93 -9.52 -41.64
C ASN A 179 -23.35 -10.93 -42.08
N ASN A 180 -23.71 -11.80 -41.13
CA ASN A 180 -24.20 -13.15 -41.43
C ASN A 180 -25.47 -13.12 -42.31
N ARG A 181 -26.35 -12.12 -42.11
CA ARG A 181 -27.55 -11.97 -42.94
C ARG A 181 -27.23 -11.46 -44.35
N ILE A 182 -26.29 -10.52 -44.47
CA ILE A 182 -25.80 -10.05 -45.77
C ILE A 182 -25.20 -11.23 -46.55
N GLU A 183 -24.36 -12.04 -45.92
CA GLU A 183 -23.77 -13.23 -46.53
C GLU A 183 -24.85 -14.21 -47.04
N ARG A 184 -25.88 -14.46 -46.22
CA ARG A 184 -26.99 -15.33 -46.64
C ARG A 184 -27.76 -14.77 -47.83
N LEU A 185 -28.08 -13.48 -47.81
CA LEU A 185 -28.78 -12.80 -48.91
C LEU A 185 -27.93 -12.75 -50.18
N ALA A 186 -26.60 -12.62 -50.06
CA ALA A 186 -25.70 -12.68 -51.20
C ALA A 186 -25.73 -14.06 -51.86
N ASN A 187 -25.71 -15.14 -51.06
CA ASN A 187 -25.84 -16.50 -51.58
C ASN A 187 -27.21 -16.74 -52.25
N GLU A 188 -28.31 -16.28 -51.63
CA GLU A 188 -29.65 -16.36 -52.22
C GLU A 188 -29.73 -15.60 -53.57
N LEU A 189 -29.07 -14.44 -53.67
CA LEU A 189 -29.03 -13.63 -54.90
C LEU A 189 -28.23 -14.32 -56.02
N ASP A 190 -27.11 -14.97 -55.70
CA ASP A 190 -26.30 -15.70 -56.66
C ASP A 190 -27.04 -16.91 -57.24
N GLU A 191 -27.85 -17.62 -56.44
CA GLU A 191 -28.69 -18.71 -56.93
C GLU A 191 -29.82 -18.22 -57.85
N LEU A 192 -30.53 -17.16 -57.45
CA LEU A 192 -31.57 -16.54 -58.30
C LEU A 192 -31.01 -16.03 -59.63
N LYS A 193 -29.76 -15.55 -59.64
CA LYS A 193 -29.09 -15.12 -60.87
C LYS A 193 -28.86 -16.29 -61.83
N LYS A 194 -28.43 -17.44 -61.34
CA LYS A 194 -28.27 -18.67 -62.15
C LYS A 194 -29.62 -19.15 -62.72
N GLU A 195 -30.67 -19.13 -61.90
CA GLU A 195 -32.02 -19.49 -62.35
C GLU A 195 -32.51 -18.56 -63.48
N LYS A 196 -32.28 -17.25 -63.33
CA LYS A 196 -32.60 -16.25 -64.36
C LYS A 196 -31.89 -16.53 -65.68
N GLU A 197 -30.58 -16.79 -65.65
CA GLU A 197 -29.79 -17.11 -66.84
C GLU A 197 -30.32 -18.39 -67.54
N GLY A 198 -30.69 -19.41 -66.77
CA GLY A 198 -31.32 -20.62 -67.29
C GLY A 198 -32.69 -20.37 -67.96
N LEU A 199 -33.50 -19.49 -67.39
CA LEU A 199 -34.78 -19.08 -67.98
C LEU A 199 -34.61 -18.24 -69.26
N GLU A 200 -33.64 -17.33 -69.29
CA GLU A 200 -33.30 -16.56 -70.49
C GLU A 200 -32.88 -17.47 -71.65
N SER A 201 -32.04 -18.47 -71.39
CA SER A 201 -31.66 -19.47 -72.41
C SER A 201 -32.87 -20.23 -72.97
N LYS A 202 -33.81 -20.63 -72.11
CA LYS A 202 -35.06 -21.28 -72.54
C LYS A 202 -35.94 -20.34 -73.37
N LEU A 203 -36.07 -19.07 -72.97
CA LEU A 203 -36.85 -18.07 -73.70
C LEU A 203 -36.28 -17.88 -75.11
N THR A 204 -34.96 -17.70 -75.23
CA THR A 204 -34.29 -17.62 -76.53
C THR A 204 -34.56 -18.87 -77.38
N GLY A 205 -34.53 -20.07 -76.79
CA GLY A 205 -34.90 -21.31 -77.47
C GLY A 205 -36.32 -21.30 -78.03
N PHE A 206 -37.30 -20.83 -77.24
CA PHE A 206 -38.69 -20.71 -77.71
C PHE A 206 -38.84 -19.67 -78.83
N GLU A 207 -38.15 -18.52 -78.74
CA GLU A 207 -38.17 -17.51 -79.82
C GLU A 207 -37.65 -18.06 -81.14
N TYR A 208 -36.59 -18.88 -81.12
CA TYR A 208 -36.12 -19.58 -82.32
C TYR A 208 -37.16 -20.55 -82.87
N ALA A 209 -37.80 -21.35 -82.01
CA ALA A 209 -38.83 -22.30 -82.42
C ALA A 209 -40.05 -21.60 -83.04
N VAL A 210 -40.46 -20.45 -82.49
CA VAL A 210 -41.55 -19.63 -83.06
C VAL A 210 -41.17 -19.10 -84.45
N LYS A 211 -39.95 -18.57 -84.62
CA LYS A 211 -39.46 -18.11 -85.93
C LYS A 211 -39.42 -19.22 -86.98
N ASP A 212 -39.03 -20.43 -86.56
CA ASP A 212 -38.99 -21.60 -87.45
C ASP A 212 -40.41 -22.01 -87.88
N LEU A 213 -41.36 -22.02 -86.94
CA LEU A 213 -42.78 -22.27 -87.22
C LEU A 213 -43.39 -21.21 -88.15
N ASP A 214 -43.11 -19.93 -87.93
CA ASP A 214 -43.55 -18.84 -88.82
C ASP A 214 -43.03 -19.05 -90.25
N THR A 215 -41.75 -19.41 -90.39
CA THR A 215 -41.14 -19.73 -91.69
C THR A 215 -41.86 -20.91 -92.37
N LEU A 216 -42.18 -21.95 -91.61
CA LEU A 216 -42.91 -23.12 -92.09
C LEU A 216 -44.33 -22.75 -92.55
N LEU A 217 -45.01 -21.88 -91.80
CA LEU A 217 -46.37 -21.42 -92.11
C LEU A 217 -46.42 -20.54 -93.37
N GLU A 218 -45.43 -19.65 -93.56
CA GLU A 218 -45.29 -18.88 -94.79
C GLU A 218 -45.05 -19.78 -96.01
N SER A 219 -44.23 -20.82 -95.86
CA SER A 219 -43.98 -21.79 -96.96
C SER A 219 -45.26 -22.53 -97.39
N GLN A 220 -46.14 -22.87 -96.43
CA GLN A 220 -47.42 -23.51 -96.74
C GLN A 220 -48.42 -22.57 -97.41
N ARG A 221 -48.42 -21.27 -97.04
CA ARG A 221 -49.27 -20.26 -97.69
C ARG A 221 -48.83 -19.98 -99.13
N SER A 222 -47.52 -19.96 -99.39
CA SER A 222 -46.94 -19.73 -100.72
C SER A 222 -47.31 -20.82 -101.74
N ASN A 223 -47.39 -22.08 -101.30
CA ASN A 223 -47.71 -23.21 -102.19
C ASN A 223 -49.18 -23.26 -102.68
N LYS A 224 -50.12 -22.53 -102.05
CA LYS A 224 -51.54 -22.52 -102.45
C LYS A 224 -51.92 -21.42 -103.45
N ASN A 225 -51.01 -20.51 -103.79
CA ASN A 225 -51.29 -19.40 -104.73
C ASN A 225 -50.85 -19.70 -106.18
N LYS A 226 -50.58 -20.97 -106.52
CA LYS A 226 -50.16 -21.41 -107.86
C LYS A 226 -51.03 -22.50 -108.50
N GLU A 227 -52.30 -22.62 -108.10
CA GLU A 227 -53.30 -23.30 -108.92
C GLU A 227 -54.41 -22.31 -109.29
N GLY A 228 -54.27 -21.76 -110.49
CA GLY A 228 -55.34 -21.04 -111.15
C GLY A 228 -56.50 -21.99 -111.41
N LEU A 229 -57.60 -21.83 -110.67
CA LEU A 229 -58.91 -22.28 -111.13
C LEU A 229 -59.38 -21.29 -112.19
N GLY A 230 -58.96 -21.54 -113.42
CA GLY A 230 -59.54 -20.92 -114.60
C GLY A 230 -61.00 -21.35 -114.72
N TYR A 231 -61.91 -20.52 -114.21
CA TYR A 231 -63.30 -20.56 -114.65
C TYR A 231 -63.33 -19.94 -116.05
N SER A 232 -63.45 -20.78 -117.07
CA SER A 232 -63.81 -20.31 -118.41
C SER A 232 -65.26 -19.82 -118.35
N ASP A 233 -65.46 -18.53 -118.58
CA ASP A 233 -66.76 -17.94 -118.86
C ASP A 233 -67.41 -18.72 -120.02
N VAL A 234 -68.50 -19.44 -119.71
CA VAL A 234 -69.38 -20.02 -120.72
C VAL A 234 -70.32 -18.90 -121.19
N PRO A 235 -70.34 -18.54 -122.49
CA PRO A 235 -71.25 -17.50 -122.97
C PRO A 235 -72.70 -17.97 -122.87
N PRO A 236 -73.67 -17.05 -122.62
CA PRO A 236 -75.07 -17.42 -122.58
C PRO A 236 -75.57 -17.88 -123.97
N PRO A 237 -76.44 -18.91 -124.04
CA PRO A 237 -76.98 -19.40 -125.31
C PRO A 237 -78.01 -18.40 -125.90
N PRO A 238 -78.07 -18.24 -127.23
CA PRO A 238 -79.01 -17.36 -127.89
C PRO A 238 -80.39 -18.01 -128.08
N ALA A 239 -81.44 -17.32 -127.61
CA ALA A 239 -82.77 -17.19 -128.24
C ALA A 239 -83.62 -16.19 -127.45
#